data_AF-A0A0W0U2G8-F1
#
_entry.id   AF-A0A0W0U2G8-F1
#
_cell.length_a   1.000
_cell.length_b   1.000
_cell.length_c   1.000
_cell.angle_alpha   90.00
_cell.angle_beta   90.00
_cell.angle_gamma   90.00
#
_symmetry.space_group_name_H-M   'P 1'
#
loop_
_entity.id
_entity.type
_entity.pdbx_description
1 polymer ?
#
loop_
_entity_poly.entity_id
_entity_poly.type
_entity_poly.pdbx_seq_one_letter_code
_entity_poly.pdbx_strand_id
1 'polypeptide(L)'
;MFNMGKDAIKAAGANWTDIQGLKALNQQSKTQKEAVKKEVARQFEAMLVQTMLKSMREANTAFEGGLFGSEQQEMYTDLYDKQLSLVLSQSGFGLAKTIETWLDRQNPEAAAEKPATITEARRAPLLANRPIEAPATEKTEEKSAKSSTFDSAVDFVKTLWEPAKKAATLLGTDPRLLLAQAALETNWGKSIIPHAEGKSSFNLFNIKAGSQWKKETAAVNTLEQHGDTLVREKAHFRAYDSWEASFNDFVHLLQNNPRYQTALNAAPSPEKFTKALQDARYATDSQYADKIMGIYSSKTFNNLFEMANLA
;
A
#
# COMPACT_ATOMS: atom_id res chain seq x y z
N MET A 1 34.61 -37.77 10.03
CA MET A 1 34.23 -36.37 10.27
C MET A 1 33.10 -36.04 9.31
N PHE A 2 31.87 -36.02 9.81
CA PHE A 2 30.64 -36.05 9.01
C PHE A 2 30.15 -34.64 8.65
N ASN A 3 29.71 -34.54 7.39
CA ASN A 3 29.28 -33.37 6.65
C ASN A 3 27.83 -33.00 7.02
N MET A 4 27.62 -32.21 8.07
CA MET A 4 26.30 -31.94 8.67
C MET A 4 25.56 -30.70 8.11
N GLY A 5 26.03 -30.12 7.00
CA GLY A 5 25.42 -28.91 6.40
C GLY A 5 24.50 -29.15 5.20
N LYS A 6 24.57 -30.33 4.56
CA LYS A 6 23.85 -30.60 3.30
C LYS A 6 22.59 -31.43 3.46
N ASP A 7 22.39 -32.08 4.61
CA ASP A 7 21.21 -32.93 4.86
C ASP A 7 20.00 -32.14 5.37
N ALA A 8 20.21 -30.92 5.90
CA ALA A 8 19.13 -30.04 6.36
C ALA A 8 18.25 -29.50 5.22
N ILE A 9 18.77 -29.45 3.99
CA ILE A 9 18.04 -28.94 2.82
C ILE A 9 17.24 -30.04 2.13
N LYS A 10 17.53 -31.33 2.39
CA LYS A 10 16.87 -32.46 1.73
C LYS A 10 15.63 -32.99 2.48
N ALA A 11 15.40 -32.56 3.72
CA ALA A 11 14.21 -32.93 4.49
C ALA A 11 13.04 -31.93 4.38
N ALA A 12 13.25 -30.75 3.76
CA ALA A 12 12.21 -29.74 3.56
C ALA A 12 11.28 -30.02 2.37
N GLY A 13 11.44 -31.17 1.71
CA GLY A 13 10.56 -31.67 0.65
C GLY A 13 9.54 -32.71 1.09
N ALA A 14 9.37 -32.95 2.40
CA ALA A 14 8.41 -33.92 2.92
C ALA A 14 7.07 -33.23 3.24
N ASN A 15 6.09 -33.49 2.37
CA ASN A 15 4.65 -33.25 2.50
C ASN A 15 4.15 -32.98 3.94
N TRP A 16 3.77 -31.73 4.21
CA TRP A 16 3.31 -31.23 5.53
C TRP A 16 1.82 -31.44 5.83
N THR A 17 1.14 -32.33 5.10
CA THR A 17 -0.25 -32.73 5.42
C THR A 17 -0.35 -33.67 6.63
N ASP A 18 0.75 -34.02 7.29
CA ASP A 18 0.79 -34.98 8.38
C ASP A 18 0.99 -34.33 9.76
N ILE A 19 0.07 -34.66 10.68
CA ILE A 19 0.03 -34.26 12.10
C ILE A 19 1.31 -34.67 12.85
N GLN A 20 2.09 -35.60 12.30
CA GLN A 20 3.40 -36.01 12.83
C GLN A 20 4.48 -34.90 12.72
N GLY A 21 4.42 -34.05 11.68
CA GLY A 21 5.36 -32.92 11.52
C GLY A 21 5.24 -31.87 12.62
N LEU A 22 4.03 -31.69 13.16
CA LEU A 22 3.74 -30.78 14.27
C LEU A 22 4.40 -31.19 15.60
N LYS A 23 4.61 -32.49 15.85
CA LYS A 23 5.30 -32.97 17.06
C LYS A 23 6.81 -32.72 17.00
N ALA A 24 7.42 -32.87 15.83
CA ALA A 24 8.84 -32.54 15.63
C ALA A 24 9.09 -31.03 15.78
N LEU A 25 8.17 -30.20 15.26
CA LEU A 25 8.22 -28.74 15.40
C LEU A 25 8.11 -28.28 16.86
N ASN A 26 7.30 -28.97 17.67
CA ASN A 26 7.09 -28.62 19.07
C ASN A 26 8.29 -28.98 19.98
N GLN A 27 9.12 -29.95 19.59
CA GLN A 27 10.37 -30.28 20.29
C GLN A 27 11.54 -29.35 19.92
N GLN A 28 11.58 -28.84 18.68
CA GLN A 28 12.56 -27.83 18.22
C GLN A 28 12.19 -26.38 18.60
N SER A 29 10.93 -26.13 18.99
CA SER A 29 10.40 -24.84 19.45
C SER A 29 11.06 -24.29 20.72
N LYS A 30 11.71 -25.12 21.55
CA LYS A 30 12.34 -24.65 22.80
C LYS A 30 13.61 -23.81 22.61
N THR A 31 14.28 -23.89 21.45
CA THR A 31 15.57 -23.20 21.21
C THR A 31 15.63 -22.36 19.93
N GLN A 32 14.60 -22.35 19.07
CA GLN A 32 14.56 -21.53 17.84
C GLN A 32 13.23 -20.79 17.62
N LYS A 33 12.63 -20.25 18.70
CA LYS A 33 11.31 -19.58 18.69
C LYS A 33 11.20 -18.50 17.60
N GLU A 34 12.23 -17.69 17.40
CA GLU A 34 12.17 -16.56 16.46
C GLU A 34 12.31 -16.94 14.99
N ALA A 35 13.13 -17.95 14.67
CA ALA A 35 13.31 -18.41 13.29
C ALA A 35 12.06 -19.16 12.78
N VAL A 36 11.46 -19.98 13.66
CA VAL A 36 10.23 -20.72 13.34
C VAL A 36 9.03 -19.78 13.22
N LYS A 37 8.91 -18.76 14.10
CA LYS A 37 7.86 -17.71 13.98
C LYS A 37 7.96 -16.96 12.64
N LYS A 38 9.16 -16.55 12.25
CA LYS A 38 9.41 -15.84 10.98
C LYS A 38 9.01 -16.66 9.76
N GLU A 39 9.35 -17.95 9.77
CA GLU A 39 9.00 -18.85 8.68
C GLU A 39 7.48 -19.09 8.62
N VAL A 40 6.83 -19.32 9.76
CA VAL A 40 5.37 -19.49 9.85
C VAL A 40 4.63 -18.22 9.41
N ALA A 41 5.10 -17.04 9.82
CA ALA A 41 4.52 -15.76 9.42
C ALA A 41 4.67 -15.51 7.92
N ARG A 42 5.82 -15.86 7.33
CA ARG A 42 6.03 -15.81 5.87
C ARG A 42 5.10 -16.72 5.08
N GLN A 43 4.90 -17.94 5.58
CA GLN A 43 4.02 -18.93 4.96
C GLN A 43 2.55 -18.48 5.03
N PHE A 44 2.14 -17.85 6.14
CA PHE A 44 0.80 -17.27 6.28
C PHE A 44 0.59 -16.05 5.37
N GLU A 45 1.58 -15.15 5.28
CA GLU A 45 1.55 -14.01 4.35
C GLU A 45 1.44 -14.47 2.90
N ALA A 46 2.18 -15.51 2.49
CA ALA A 46 2.08 -16.10 1.17
C ALA A 46 0.67 -16.68 0.88
N MET A 47 0.06 -17.32 1.88
CA MET A 47 -1.29 -17.88 1.76
C MET A 47 -2.35 -16.77 1.67
N LEU A 48 -2.20 -15.70 2.45
CA LEU A 48 -3.08 -14.53 2.40
C LEU A 48 -2.98 -13.81 1.05
N VAL A 49 -1.77 -13.60 0.53
CA VAL A 49 -1.54 -13.02 -0.80
C VAL A 49 -2.14 -13.92 -1.88
N GLN A 50 -2.00 -15.24 -1.76
CA GLN A 50 -2.63 -16.19 -2.68
C GLN A 50 -4.17 -16.12 -2.62
N THR A 51 -4.77 -16.06 -1.42
CA THR A 51 -6.22 -15.89 -1.26
C THR A 51 -6.69 -14.53 -1.80
N MET A 52 -5.91 -13.47 -1.60
CA MET A 52 -6.20 -12.14 -2.15
C MET A 52 -6.17 -12.16 -3.69
N LEU A 53 -5.10 -12.66 -4.30
CA LEU A 53 -4.96 -12.79 -5.75
C LEU A 53 -6.07 -13.66 -6.36
N LYS A 54 -6.41 -14.76 -5.69
CA LYS A 54 -7.52 -15.63 -6.08
C LYS A 54 -8.87 -14.91 -5.97
N SER A 55 -9.13 -14.18 -4.89
CA SER A 55 -10.36 -13.40 -4.72
C SER A 55 -10.49 -12.27 -5.73
N MET A 56 -9.37 -11.63 -6.12
CA MET A 56 -9.34 -10.62 -7.18
C MET A 56 -9.66 -11.24 -8.54
N ARG A 57 -9.18 -12.46 -8.80
CA ARG A 57 -9.49 -13.19 -10.03
C ARG A 57 -10.94 -13.64 -10.08
N GLU A 58 -11.46 -14.23 -9.00
CA GLU A 58 -12.87 -14.64 -8.90
C GLU A 58 -13.83 -13.45 -9.04
N ALA A 59 -13.45 -12.28 -8.49
CA ALA A 59 -14.17 -11.03 -8.70
C ALA A 59 -14.09 -10.52 -10.15
N ASN A 60 -12.98 -10.75 -10.87
CA ASN A 60 -12.84 -10.36 -12.28
C ASN A 60 -13.57 -11.33 -13.23
N THR A 61 -13.59 -12.63 -12.94
CA THR A 61 -14.39 -13.63 -13.69
C THR A 61 -15.90 -13.43 -13.52
N ALA A 62 -16.33 -12.75 -12.47
CA ALA A 62 -17.72 -12.33 -12.28
C ALA A 62 -18.08 -11.04 -13.05
N PHE A 63 -17.07 -10.29 -13.53
CA PHE A 63 -17.23 -9.06 -14.30
C PHE A 63 -17.07 -9.29 -15.80
N GLU A 64 -16.23 -10.25 -16.20
CA GLU A 64 -16.12 -10.71 -17.58
C GLU A 64 -17.17 -11.80 -17.83
N GLY A 65 -18.25 -11.44 -18.53
CA GLY A 65 -19.25 -12.41 -18.99
C GLY A 65 -18.57 -13.62 -19.63
N GLY A 66 -18.76 -14.79 -19.01
CA GLY A 66 -18.01 -16.01 -19.33
C GLY A 66 -18.13 -16.39 -20.81
N LEU A 67 -16.98 -16.82 -21.39
CA LEU A 67 -16.82 -17.88 -22.41
C LEU A 67 -15.45 -17.89 -23.11
N PHE A 68 -14.40 -17.18 -22.63
CA PHE A 68 -13.10 -17.15 -23.32
C PHE A 68 -11.85 -17.19 -22.43
N GLY A 69 -11.86 -17.97 -21.35
CA GLY A 69 -10.63 -18.39 -20.66
C GLY A 69 -10.28 -19.83 -21.05
N SER A 70 -9.20 -20.06 -21.79
CA SER A 70 -8.73 -21.44 -22.02
C SER A 70 -8.09 -21.97 -20.74
N GLU A 71 -8.32 -23.24 -20.38
CA GLU A 71 -7.72 -23.91 -19.21
C GLU A 71 -6.18 -23.80 -19.23
N GLN A 72 -5.58 -23.70 -20.42
CA GLN A 72 -4.14 -23.49 -20.60
C GLN A 72 -3.67 -22.09 -20.12
N GLN A 73 -4.50 -21.06 -20.28
CA GLN A 73 -4.20 -19.71 -19.82
C GLN A 73 -4.37 -19.59 -18.30
N GLU A 74 -5.36 -20.28 -17.73
CA GLU A 74 -5.50 -20.40 -16.28
C GLU A 74 -4.29 -21.09 -15.64
N MET A 75 -3.79 -22.19 -16.24
CA MET A 75 -2.59 -22.88 -15.78
C MET A 75 -1.34 -21.99 -15.86
N TYR A 76 -1.17 -21.23 -16.95
CA TYR A 76 -0.02 -20.32 -17.11
C TYR A 76 -0.07 -19.16 -16.12
N THR A 77 -1.27 -18.62 -15.89
CA THR A 77 -1.49 -17.54 -14.91
C THR A 77 -1.35 -18.06 -13.47
N ASP A 78 -1.72 -19.31 -13.18
CA ASP A 78 -1.51 -19.94 -11.87
C ASP A 78 -0.03 -20.18 -11.57
N LEU A 79 0.75 -20.60 -12.57
CA LEU A 79 2.22 -20.71 -12.44
C LEU A 79 2.88 -19.35 -12.24
N TYR A 80 2.41 -18.33 -12.97
CA TYR A 80 2.87 -16.95 -12.84
C TYR A 80 2.59 -16.39 -11.43
N ASP A 81 1.37 -16.59 -10.92
CA ASP A 81 0.97 -16.12 -9.59
C ASP A 81 1.70 -16.86 -8.46
N LYS A 82 1.98 -18.16 -8.62
CA LYS A 82 2.81 -18.91 -7.68
C LYS A 82 4.22 -18.33 -7.59
N GLN A 83 4.80 -17.96 -8.73
CA GLN A 83 6.15 -17.39 -8.77
C GLN A 83 6.17 -15.93 -8.28
N LEU A 84 5.14 -15.15 -8.60
CA LEU A 84 4.96 -13.79 -8.10
C LEU A 84 4.73 -13.80 -6.57
N SER A 85 3.90 -14.70 -6.06
CA SER A 85 3.68 -14.86 -4.61
C SER A 85 4.96 -15.25 -3.87
N LEU A 86 5.77 -16.16 -4.44
CA LEU A 86 7.07 -16.52 -3.88
C LEU A 86 8.04 -15.33 -3.83
N VAL A 87 8.09 -14.51 -4.90
CA VAL A 87 8.96 -13.32 -4.98
C VAL A 87 8.46 -12.20 -4.06
N LEU A 88 7.16 -12.00 -3.95
CA LEU A 88 6.54 -11.00 -3.07
C LEU A 88 6.68 -11.40 -1.59
N SER A 89 6.56 -12.69 -1.27
CA SER A 89 6.85 -13.23 0.06
C SER A 89 8.33 -13.02 0.43
N GLN A 90 9.25 -13.21 -0.53
CA GLN A 90 10.68 -12.94 -0.31
C GLN A 90 11.01 -11.45 -0.15
N SER A 91 10.22 -10.56 -0.75
CA SER A 91 10.39 -9.10 -0.65
C SER A 91 9.81 -8.51 0.64
N GLY A 92 8.87 -9.21 1.30
CA GLY A 92 8.40 -8.93 2.66
C GLY A 92 7.72 -7.58 2.82
N PHE A 93 6.40 -7.50 2.59
CA PHE A 93 5.61 -6.27 2.73
C PHE A 93 5.41 -5.80 4.18
N GLY A 94 6.08 -6.42 5.15
CA GLY A 94 6.02 -6.06 6.57
C GLY A 94 4.80 -6.59 7.31
N LEU A 95 3.93 -7.37 6.65
CA LEU A 95 2.78 -8.02 7.29
C LEU A 95 3.23 -9.12 8.23
N ALA A 96 4.21 -9.96 7.84
CA ALA A 96 4.83 -10.93 8.74
C ALA A 96 5.35 -10.30 10.04
N LYS A 97 6.00 -9.14 9.97
CA LYS A 97 6.50 -8.40 11.15
C LYS A 97 5.37 -7.89 12.04
N THR A 98 4.23 -7.53 11.45
CA THR A 98 3.04 -7.09 12.18
C THR A 98 2.35 -8.27 12.88
N ILE A 99 2.32 -9.44 12.23
CA ILE A 99 1.82 -10.69 12.80
C ILE A 99 2.76 -11.19 13.91
N GLU A 100 4.08 -11.12 13.74
CA GLU A 100 5.07 -11.40 14.79
C GLU A 100 4.84 -10.49 16.01
N THR A 101 4.67 -9.19 15.79
CA THR A 101 4.39 -8.22 16.86
C THR A 101 3.06 -8.50 17.58
N TRP A 102 2.03 -8.94 16.84
CA TRP A 102 0.74 -9.32 17.41
C TRP A 102 0.81 -10.66 18.18
N LEU A 103 1.57 -11.63 17.68
CA LEU A 103 1.77 -12.92 18.32
C LEU A 103 2.63 -12.79 19.60
N ASP A 104 3.61 -11.90 19.60
CA ASP A 104 4.40 -11.55 20.79
C ASP A 104 3.57 -10.81 21.84
N ARG A 105 2.61 -9.97 21.41
CA ARG A 105 1.64 -9.32 22.32
C ARG A 105 0.64 -10.29 22.93
N GLN A 106 0.42 -11.45 22.34
CA GLN A 106 -0.45 -12.50 22.88
C GLN A 106 0.27 -13.49 23.80
N ASN A 107 1.60 -13.40 23.95
CA ASN A 107 2.37 -14.25 24.87
C ASN A 107 2.61 -13.50 26.20
N PRO A 108 1.86 -13.77 27.28
CA PRO A 108 1.84 -12.94 28.49
C PRO A 108 2.99 -13.23 29.48
N GLU A 109 4.14 -13.74 29.01
CA GLU A 109 5.30 -14.01 29.87
C GLU A 109 6.39 -12.92 29.83
N ALA A 110 6.25 -11.89 29.00
CA ALA A 110 7.28 -10.84 28.84
C ALA A 110 6.86 -9.44 29.33
N ALA A 111 5.65 -9.29 29.90
CA ALA A 111 5.13 -8.00 30.35
C ALA A 111 4.79 -8.00 31.85
N ALA A 112 5.79 -8.32 32.68
CA ALA A 112 5.73 -8.06 34.11
C ALA A 112 6.83 -7.06 34.46
N GLU A 113 6.44 -5.79 34.67
CA GLU A 113 6.83 -4.94 35.81
C GLU A 113 6.51 -3.45 35.56
N LYS A 114 5.28 -3.02 35.90
CA LYS A 114 4.96 -2.07 36.99
C LYS A 114 3.55 -1.47 36.83
N PRO A 115 2.86 -1.14 37.94
CA PRO A 115 1.40 -1.15 38.00
C PRO A 115 0.79 0.25 37.82
N ALA A 116 -0.34 0.31 37.11
CA ALA A 116 -1.28 1.42 37.17
C ALA A 116 -2.52 0.98 37.99
N THR A 117 -2.77 1.71 39.06
CA THR A 117 -3.91 1.56 39.98
C THR A 117 -5.22 1.90 39.25
N ILE A 118 -6.20 0.99 39.27
CA ILE A 118 -7.57 1.27 38.82
C ILE A 118 -8.46 1.20 40.06
N THR A 119 -9.08 2.33 40.40
CA THR A 119 -10.11 2.42 41.44
C THR A 119 -11.51 2.36 40.78
N GLU A 120 -12.41 1.68 41.48
CA GLU A 120 -13.71 1.17 41.09
C GLU A 120 -14.82 2.21 40.80
N ALA A 121 -15.93 1.63 40.32
CA ALA A 121 -17.34 2.03 40.44
C ALA A 121 -17.94 2.71 39.18
N ARG A 122 -19.09 2.31 38.61
CA ARG A 122 -20.31 1.70 39.20
C ARG A 122 -21.06 0.80 38.18
N ARG A 123 -21.70 -0.25 38.71
CA ARG A 123 -22.84 -1.01 38.12
C ARG A 123 -24.12 -0.15 38.18
N ALA A 124 -25.20 -0.26 37.39
CA ALA A 124 -26.04 -1.38 36.91
C ALA A 124 -27.17 -0.77 35.99
N PRO A 125 -28.24 -1.47 35.54
CA PRO A 125 -28.49 -2.90 35.28
C PRO A 125 -29.07 -3.21 33.87
N LEU A 126 -29.10 -4.51 33.56
CA LEU A 126 -29.83 -5.14 32.45
C LEU A 126 -31.36 -5.19 32.70
N LEU A 127 -32.15 -4.89 31.66
CA LEU A 127 -33.56 -5.29 31.47
C LEU A 127 -33.71 -5.64 29.98
N ALA A 128 -33.72 -6.93 29.60
CA ALA A 128 -34.89 -7.82 29.50
C ALA A 128 -35.69 -7.66 28.18
N ASN A 129 -35.52 -8.67 27.32
CA ASN A 129 -36.42 -9.21 26.28
C ASN A 129 -37.57 -8.35 25.73
N ARG A 130 -37.53 -8.11 24.41
CA ARG A 130 -38.73 -8.12 23.54
C ARG A 130 -38.36 -8.54 22.08
N PRO A 131 -39.29 -9.16 21.33
CA PRO A 131 -39.02 -9.92 20.12
C PRO A 131 -38.79 -9.06 18.87
N ILE A 132 -38.10 -9.68 17.91
CA ILE A 132 -37.79 -9.20 16.56
C ILE A 132 -39.08 -9.18 15.72
N GLU A 133 -39.46 -8.00 15.21
CA GLU A 133 -40.33 -7.85 14.04
C GLU A 133 -39.57 -7.11 12.95
N ALA A 134 -39.41 -7.77 11.80
CA ALA A 134 -38.73 -7.25 10.63
C ALA A 134 -39.68 -6.39 9.77
N PRO A 135 -39.22 -5.28 9.19
CA PRO A 135 -39.72 -4.83 7.91
C PRO A 135 -38.79 -5.35 6.81
N ALA A 136 -39.39 -6.10 5.88
CA ALA A 136 -38.79 -6.42 4.60
C ALA A 136 -38.68 -5.14 3.76
N THR A 137 -37.45 -4.78 3.36
CA THR A 137 -37.20 -3.91 2.20
C THR A 137 -35.92 -4.37 1.53
N GLU A 138 -36.14 -4.97 0.36
CA GLU A 138 -35.35 -4.83 -0.87
C GLU A 138 -33.82 -5.01 -0.78
N LYS A 139 -33.38 -6.12 -1.39
CA LYS A 139 -32.03 -6.32 -1.89
C LYS A 139 -31.64 -5.14 -2.78
N THR A 140 -30.98 -4.16 -2.19
CA THR A 140 -30.17 -3.21 -2.94
C THR A 140 -28.80 -3.83 -3.00
N GLU A 141 -28.45 -4.35 -4.16
CA GLU A 141 -27.10 -4.83 -4.46
C GLU A 141 -26.13 -3.67 -4.25
N GLU A 142 -25.39 -3.69 -3.13
CA GLU A 142 -24.23 -2.85 -2.92
C GLU A 142 -23.10 -3.29 -3.86
N LYS A 143 -23.19 -2.88 -5.14
CA LYS A 143 -22.01 -2.77 -6.00
C LYS A 143 -21.18 -1.58 -5.50
N SER A 144 -20.36 -1.82 -4.47
CA SER A 144 -19.16 -1.00 -4.22
C SER A 144 -18.13 -1.28 -5.32
N ALA A 145 -18.41 -0.86 -6.55
CA ALA A 145 -17.40 -0.74 -7.59
C ALA A 145 -16.56 0.50 -7.24
N LYS A 146 -15.49 0.31 -6.47
CA LYS A 146 -14.39 1.27 -6.47
C LYS A 146 -13.83 1.26 -7.88
N SER A 147 -14.30 2.16 -8.74
CA SER A 147 -13.69 2.45 -10.03
C SER A 147 -12.25 2.89 -9.75
N SER A 148 -11.31 1.98 -9.98
CA SER A 148 -9.90 2.37 -10.04
C SER A 148 -9.74 3.30 -11.23
N THR A 149 -9.12 4.46 -11.01
CA THR A 149 -8.94 5.45 -12.09
C THR A 149 -8.00 4.96 -13.19
N PHE A 150 -7.21 3.93 -12.90
CA PHE A 150 -6.28 3.29 -13.81
C PHE A 150 -6.45 1.77 -13.72
N ASP A 151 -6.31 1.08 -14.85
CA ASP A 151 -6.50 -0.37 -14.92
C ASP A 151 -5.23 -1.14 -14.47
N SER A 152 -4.05 -0.52 -14.63
CA SER A 152 -2.77 -1.13 -14.26
C SER A 152 -1.67 -0.08 -14.04
N ALA A 153 -0.51 -0.50 -13.52
CA ALA A 153 0.66 0.37 -13.39
C ALA A 153 1.23 0.80 -14.76
N VAL A 154 1.09 -0.04 -15.80
CA VAL A 154 1.48 0.31 -17.18
C VAL A 154 0.57 1.41 -17.70
N ASP A 155 -0.74 1.28 -17.49
CA ASP A 155 -1.73 2.28 -17.88
C ASP A 155 -1.53 3.62 -17.14
N PHE A 156 -1.22 3.57 -15.84
CA PHE A 156 -0.83 4.74 -15.05
C PHE A 156 0.36 5.48 -15.67
N VAL A 157 1.47 4.79 -15.94
CA VAL A 157 2.67 5.40 -16.53
C VAL A 157 2.37 5.95 -17.92
N LYS A 158 1.66 5.17 -18.75
CA LYS A 158 1.30 5.56 -20.13
C LYS A 158 0.44 6.81 -20.18
N THR A 159 -0.59 6.87 -19.35
CA THR A 159 -1.55 7.98 -19.30
C THR A 159 -0.90 9.26 -18.78
N LEU A 160 0.01 9.16 -17.82
CA LEU A 160 0.62 10.32 -17.17
C LEU A 160 1.93 10.79 -17.81
N TRP A 161 2.45 10.06 -18.80
CA TRP A 161 3.76 10.31 -19.40
C TRP A 161 3.93 11.70 -20.01
N GLU A 162 3.00 12.12 -20.88
CA GLU A 162 3.11 13.42 -21.55
C GLU A 162 2.98 14.61 -20.57
N PRO A 163 1.99 14.62 -19.65
CA PRO A 163 1.97 15.61 -18.56
C PRO A 163 3.25 15.64 -17.73
N ALA A 164 3.78 14.46 -17.36
CA ALA A 164 5.01 14.35 -16.58
C ALA A 164 6.23 14.92 -17.34
N LYS A 165 6.37 14.63 -18.64
CA LYS A 165 7.43 15.17 -19.49
C LYS A 165 7.41 16.70 -19.55
N LYS A 166 6.24 17.30 -19.75
CA LYS A 166 6.09 18.76 -19.78
C LYS A 166 6.51 19.38 -18.45
N ALA A 167 6.01 18.84 -17.34
CA ALA A 167 6.36 19.32 -16.01
C ALA A 167 7.85 19.15 -15.68
N ALA A 168 8.42 18.00 -16.02
CA ALA A 168 9.82 17.70 -15.80
C ALA A 168 10.74 18.64 -16.60
N THR A 169 10.34 18.99 -17.82
CA THR A 169 11.05 19.99 -18.64
C THR A 169 11.07 21.36 -17.96
N LEU A 170 9.94 21.80 -17.39
CA LEU A 170 9.85 23.08 -16.68
C LEU A 170 10.64 23.11 -15.36
N LEU A 171 10.78 21.95 -14.71
CA LEU A 171 11.52 21.81 -13.45
C LEU A 171 13.01 21.50 -13.66
N GLY A 172 13.40 21.00 -14.84
CA GLY A 172 14.76 20.51 -15.10
C GLY A 172 15.08 19.19 -14.38
N THR A 173 14.08 18.29 -14.27
CA THR A 173 14.21 16.96 -13.64
C THR A 173 13.87 15.84 -14.63
N ASP A 174 14.06 14.58 -14.23
CA ASP A 174 13.59 13.39 -14.96
C ASP A 174 12.06 13.21 -14.79
N PRO A 175 11.26 13.06 -15.87
CA PRO A 175 9.83 12.77 -15.77
C PRO A 175 9.51 11.47 -15.04
N ARG A 176 10.39 10.47 -15.09
CA ARG A 176 10.22 9.22 -14.34
C ARG A 176 10.22 9.47 -12.84
N LEU A 177 10.95 10.48 -12.37
CA LEU A 177 10.96 10.86 -10.95
C LEU A 177 9.60 11.41 -10.51
N LEU A 178 8.97 12.26 -11.33
CA LEU A 178 7.65 12.81 -11.03
C LEU A 178 6.58 11.70 -11.03
N LEU A 179 6.70 10.72 -11.92
CA LEU A 179 5.83 9.55 -11.93
C LEU A 179 6.06 8.63 -10.73
N ALA A 180 7.30 8.43 -10.30
CA ALA A 180 7.61 7.67 -9.08
C ALA A 180 7.00 8.34 -7.85
N GLN A 181 7.07 9.68 -7.77
CA GLN A 181 6.41 10.45 -6.73
C GLN A 181 4.89 10.29 -6.80
N ALA A 182 4.26 10.50 -7.96
CA ALA A 182 2.81 10.33 -8.12
C ALA A 182 2.35 8.90 -7.79
N ALA A 183 3.14 7.88 -8.15
CA ALA A 183 2.86 6.49 -7.82
C ALA A 183 2.90 6.24 -6.31
N LEU A 184 3.87 6.82 -5.58
CA LEU A 184 3.92 6.74 -4.13
C LEU A 184 2.70 7.43 -3.49
N GLU A 185 2.41 8.66 -3.91
CA GLU A 185 1.37 9.51 -3.34
C GLU A 185 -0.05 8.93 -3.53
N THR A 186 -0.30 8.30 -4.67
CA THR A 186 -1.63 7.79 -5.03
C THR A 186 -1.76 6.28 -4.94
N ASN A 187 -0.72 5.58 -4.48
CA ASN A 187 -0.62 4.13 -4.56
C ASN A 187 -0.91 3.61 -5.98
N TRP A 188 -0.13 4.08 -6.96
CA TRP A 188 -0.28 3.78 -8.39
C TRP A 188 -1.68 4.12 -8.93
N GLY A 189 -2.23 5.25 -8.47
CA GLY A 189 -3.55 5.73 -8.87
C GLY A 189 -4.74 5.05 -8.19
N LYS A 190 -4.51 4.08 -7.28
CA LYS A 190 -5.57 3.36 -6.55
C LYS A 190 -6.21 4.20 -5.44
N SER A 191 -5.56 5.28 -5.02
CA SER A 191 -5.95 6.10 -3.87
C SER A 191 -5.87 7.58 -4.20
N ILE A 192 -6.49 7.97 -5.32
CA ILE A 192 -6.68 9.38 -5.65
C ILE A 192 -7.85 9.91 -4.85
N ILE A 193 -7.69 11.13 -4.32
CA ILE A 193 -8.72 11.78 -3.54
C ILE A 193 -10.00 11.92 -4.39
N PRO A 194 -11.15 11.38 -3.95
CA PRO A 194 -12.39 11.53 -4.67
C PRO A 194 -12.90 12.97 -4.56
N HIS A 195 -13.41 13.48 -5.66
CA HIS A 195 -14.16 14.72 -5.76
C HIS A 195 -15.68 14.43 -5.76
N ALA A 196 -16.50 15.48 -5.87
CA ALA A 196 -17.95 15.36 -5.89
C ALA A 196 -18.44 14.32 -6.92
N GLU A 197 -19.53 13.62 -6.59
CA GLU A 197 -20.21 12.65 -7.46
C GLU A 197 -19.32 11.46 -7.91
N GLY A 198 -18.29 11.13 -7.13
CA GLY A 198 -17.38 10.01 -7.44
C GLY A 198 -16.36 10.32 -8.54
N LYS A 199 -16.26 11.58 -8.97
CA LYS A 199 -15.24 12.04 -9.92
C LYS A 199 -13.87 12.04 -9.25
N SER A 200 -12.80 11.92 -10.03
CA SER A 200 -11.43 12.10 -9.53
C SER A 200 -11.17 13.57 -9.20
N SER A 201 -10.43 13.88 -8.12
CA SER A 201 -9.88 15.23 -7.91
C SER A 201 -8.69 15.53 -8.83
N PHE A 202 -8.18 14.51 -9.53
CA PHE A 202 -6.95 14.54 -10.31
C PHE A 202 -5.68 14.90 -9.52
N ASN A 203 -5.75 15.00 -8.19
CA ASN A 203 -4.62 15.44 -7.37
C ASN A 203 -3.60 14.33 -7.13
N LEU A 204 -2.67 14.19 -8.07
CA LEU A 204 -1.62 13.16 -8.07
C LEU A 204 -0.57 13.35 -6.96
N PHE A 205 -0.48 14.56 -6.41
CA PHE A 205 0.60 14.98 -5.52
C PHE A 205 0.11 15.29 -4.10
N ASN A 206 -1.16 14.99 -3.80
CA ASN A 206 -1.81 15.24 -2.51
C ASN A 206 -1.61 16.68 -1.98
N ILE A 207 -1.62 17.67 -2.88
CA ILE A 207 -1.37 19.07 -2.49
C ILE A 207 -2.56 19.59 -1.69
N LYS A 208 -2.31 19.99 -0.44
CA LYS A 208 -3.32 20.59 0.45
C LYS A 208 -3.78 21.95 -0.11
N ALA A 209 -5.07 22.25 0.06
CA ALA A 209 -5.65 23.55 -0.27
C ALA A 209 -5.38 24.53 0.88
N GLY A 210 -4.39 25.40 0.70
CA GLY A 210 -4.09 26.50 1.64
C GLY A 210 -5.02 27.69 1.45
N SER A 211 -4.88 28.72 2.29
CA SER A 211 -5.71 29.95 2.25
C SER A 211 -5.66 30.72 0.91
N GLN A 212 -4.57 30.57 0.18
CA GLN A 212 -4.35 31.18 -1.14
C GLN A 212 -5.01 30.40 -2.28
N TRP A 213 -5.43 29.16 -2.05
CA TRP A 213 -6.14 28.38 -3.06
C TRP A 213 -7.59 28.84 -3.16
N LYS A 214 -8.02 29.22 -4.37
CA LYS A 214 -9.36 29.78 -4.66
C LYS A 214 -10.19 28.94 -5.63
N LYS A 215 -9.66 27.82 -6.10
CA LYS A 215 -10.34 26.91 -7.04
C LYS A 215 -10.99 25.74 -6.28
N GLU A 216 -11.49 24.78 -7.03
CA GLU A 216 -12.11 23.56 -6.52
C GLU A 216 -11.25 22.83 -5.49
N THR A 217 -11.91 22.23 -4.50
CA THR A 217 -11.26 21.44 -3.45
C THR A 217 -11.97 20.13 -3.23
N ALA A 218 -11.21 19.09 -2.97
CA ALA A 218 -11.72 17.82 -2.48
C ALA A 218 -11.44 17.71 -0.98
N ALA A 219 -12.40 17.18 -0.22
CA ALA A 219 -12.26 17.06 1.22
C ALA A 219 -12.20 15.59 1.64
N VAL A 220 -11.19 15.24 2.44
CA VAL A 220 -11.01 13.88 2.98
C VAL A 220 -10.99 13.96 4.49
N ASN A 221 -11.69 13.03 5.13
CA ASN A 221 -11.58 12.86 6.58
C ASN A 221 -10.23 12.19 6.88
N THR A 222 -9.34 12.91 7.54
CA THR A 222 -8.03 12.42 7.97
C THR A 222 -8.02 12.21 9.48
N LEU A 223 -7.12 11.34 9.94
CA LEU A 223 -6.77 11.23 11.34
C LEU A 223 -5.50 12.06 11.55
N GLU A 224 -5.62 13.24 12.12
CA GLU A 224 -4.48 14.11 12.45
C GLU A 224 -4.08 13.88 13.90
N GLN A 225 -2.77 13.85 14.15
CA GLN A 225 -2.23 13.67 15.50
C GLN A 225 -1.96 15.04 16.14
N HIS A 226 -2.76 15.39 17.14
CA HIS A 226 -2.58 16.60 17.96
C HIS A 226 -2.02 16.17 19.32
N GLY A 227 -0.69 16.22 19.45
CA GLY A 227 0.01 15.68 20.63
C GLY A 227 -0.19 14.16 20.74
N ASP A 228 -0.74 13.70 21.87
CA ASP A 228 -1.01 12.27 22.10
C ASP A 228 -2.41 11.83 21.63
N THR A 229 -3.21 12.71 21.02
CA THR A 229 -4.58 12.40 20.59
C THR A 229 -4.71 12.39 19.06
N LEU A 230 -5.27 11.31 18.52
CA LEU A 230 -5.70 11.24 17.11
C LEU A 230 -7.09 11.86 16.98
N VAL A 231 -7.19 12.97 16.25
CA VAL A 231 -8.45 13.67 15.99
C VAL A 231 -8.85 13.46 14.53
N ARG A 232 -10.12 13.15 14.27
CA ARG A 232 -10.64 13.14 12.91
C ARG A 232 -10.88 14.57 12.46
N GLU A 233 -10.09 15.04 11.52
CA GLU A 233 -10.21 16.36 10.93
C GLU A 233 -10.51 16.26 9.44
N LYS A 234 -11.16 17.28 8.90
CA LYS A 234 -11.42 17.36 7.46
C LYS A 234 -10.27 18.11 6.80
N ALA A 235 -9.40 17.38 6.11
CA ALA A 235 -8.36 17.99 5.31
C ALA A 235 -8.91 18.37 3.94
N HIS A 236 -8.59 19.58 3.50
CA HIS A 236 -8.92 20.07 2.16
C HIS A 236 -7.71 19.95 1.26
N PHE A 237 -7.93 19.36 0.08
CA PHE A 237 -6.94 19.18 -0.96
C PHE A 237 -7.38 19.92 -2.21
N ARG A 238 -6.41 20.36 -3.00
CA ARG A 238 -6.69 20.96 -4.32
C ARG A 238 -7.37 19.91 -5.20
N ALA A 239 -8.33 20.33 -6.01
CA ALA A 239 -8.89 19.52 -7.07
C ALA A 239 -8.65 20.22 -8.41
N TYR A 240 -8.52 19.44 -9.47
CA TYR A 240 -8.17 19.92 -10.80
C TYR A 240 -9.11 19.33 -11.85
N ASP A 241 -9.08 19.91 -13.04
CA ASP A 241 -9.91 19.46 -14.17
C ASP A 241 -9.24 18.33 -14.97
N SER A 242 -7.93 18.10 -14.78
CA SER A 242 -7.16 17.10 -15.53
C SER A 242 -5.84 16.72 -14.85
N TRP A 243 -5.23 15.62 -15.31
CA TRP A 243 -3.87 15.22 -14.90
C TRP A 243 -2.84 16.31 -15.19
N GLU A 244 -2.93 16.93 -16.37
CA GLU A 244 -2.03 18.01 -16.77
C GLU A 244 -2.15 19.23 -15.85
N ALA A 245 -3.36 19.57 -15.41
CA ALA A 245 -3.56 20.63 -14.43
C ALA A 245 -2.91 20.32 -13.07
N SER A 246 -2.94 19.06 -12.61
CA SER A 246 -2.25 18.63 -11.39
C SER A 246 -0.73 18.77 -11.51
N PHE A 247 -0.15 18.39 -12.65
CA PHE A 247 1.28 18.56 -12.91
C PHE A 247 1.68 20.03 -12.98
N ASN A 248 0.92 20.84 -13.71
CA ASN A 248 1.18 22.27 -13.83
C ASN A 248 1.12 22.99 -12.47
N ASP A 249 0.15 22.65 -11.62
CA ASP A 249 0.04 23.22 -10.30
C ASP A 249 1.18 22.78 -9.36
N PHE A 250 1.65 21.53 -9.49
CA PHE A 250 2.86 21.07 -8.79
C PHE A 250 4.10 21.87 -9.21
N VAL A 251 4.31 22.08 -10.50
CA VAL A 251 5.39 22.94 -11.02
C VAL A 251 5.29 24.35 -10.44
N HIS A 252 4.11 24.96 -10.52
CA HIS A 252 3.86 26.28 -9.97
C HIS A 252 4.09 26.36 -8.47
N LEU A 253 3.70 25.34 -7.70
CA LEU A 253 3.94 25.27 -6.27
C LEU A 253 5.43 25.29 -5.95
N LEU A 254 6.23 24.50 -6.67
CA LEU A 254 7.67 24.46 -6.44
C LEU A 254 8.34 25.78 -6.84
N GLN A 255 8.04 26.31 -8.03
CA GLN A 255 8.66 27.52 -8.58
C GLN A 255 8.31 28.79 -7.79
N ASN A 256 7.09 28.91 -7.26
CA ASN A 256 6.63 30.15 -6.63
C ASN A 256 6.69 30.12 -5.09
N ASN A 257 7.26 29.08 -4.49
CA ASN A 257 7.42 28.99 -3.05
C ASN A 257 8.91 28.90 -2.68
N PRO A 258 9.50 29.94 -2.06
CA PRO A 258 10.91 29.98 -1.69
C PRO A 258 11.37 28.79 -0.85
N ARG A 259 10.45 28.13 -0.13
CA ARG A 259 10.70 26.89 0.62
C ARG A 259 11.32 25.78 -0.24
N TYR A 260 11.00 25.73 -1.54
CA TYR A 260 11.46 24.68 -2.45
C TYR A 260 12.66 25.10 -3.31
N GLN A 261 13.25 26.27 -3.08
CA GLN A 261 14.36 26.75 -3.91
C GLN A 261 15.56 25.80 -3.91
N THR A 262 15.89 25.21 -2.75
CA THR A 262 16.95 24.21 -2.63
C THR A 262 16.66 22.97 -3.48
N ALA A 263 15.39 22.55 -3.55
CA ALA A 263 14.99 21.44 -4.40
C ALA A 263 15.14 21.81 -5.88
N LEU A 264 14.61 22.96 -6.31
CA LEU A 264 14.75 23.41 -7.70
C LEU A 264 16.20 23.52 -8.16
N ASN A 265 17.10 24.03 -7.30
CA ASN A 265 18.53 24.11 -7.60
C ASN A 265 19.18 22.73 -7.75
N ALA A 266 18.58 21.70 -7.17
CA ALA A 266 19.03 20.31 -7.21
C ALA A 266 18.24 19.44 -8.21
N ALA A 267 17.29 20.02 -8.96
CA ALA A 267 16.37 19.28 -9.83
C ALA A 267 17.03 18.29 -10.82
N PRO A 268 18.22 18.56 -11.39
CA PRO A 268 18.88 17.59 -12.26
C PRO A 268 19.35 16.30 -11.59
N SER A 269 19.41 16.25 -10.24
CA SER A 269 19.78 15.06 -9.48
C SER A 269 18.57 14.54 -8.71
N PRO A 270 17.98 13.39 -9.12
CA PRO A 270 16.80 12.82 -8.46
C PRO A 270 16.95 12.65 -6.94
N GLU A 271 18.12 12.19 -6.49
CA GLU A 271 18.43 11.97 -5.08
C GLU A 271 18.44 13.29 -4.30
N LYS A 272 19.13 14.31 -4.84
CA LYS A 272 19.24 15.61 -4.17
C LYS A 272 17.91 16.37 -4.22
N PHE A 273 17.19 16.30 -5.34
CA PHE A 273 15.88 16.90 -5.51
C PHE A 273 14.87 16.35 -4.49
N THR A 274 14.73 15.02 -4.42
CA THR A 274 13.79 14.37 -3.49
C THR A 274 14.18 14.60 -2.03
N LYS A 275 15.48 14.54 -1.72
CA LYS A 275 15.97 14.87 -0.38
C LYS A 275 15.65 16.31 0.02
N ALA A 276 15.86 17.26 -0.88
CA ALA A 276 15.53 18.66 -0.63
C ALA A 276 14.02 18.91 -0.49
N LEU A 277 13.17 18.17 -1.22
CA LEU A 277 11.71 18.19 -1.01
C LEU A 277 11.34 17.70 0.40
N GLN A 278 11.97 16.62 0.87
CA GLN A 278 11.77 16.11 2.23
C GLN A 278 12.24 17.12 3.28
N ASP A 279 13.42 17.71 3.11
CA ASP A 279 13.97 18.70 4.05
C ASP A 279 13.11 19.98 4.08
N ALA A 280 12.48 20.32 2.96
CA ALA A 280 11.45 21.36 2.84
C ALA A 280 10.09 20.98 3.46
N ARG A 281 9.97 19.80 4.08
CA ARG A 281 8.74 19.25 4.68
C ARG A 281 7.59 19.17 3.69
N TYR A 282 7.88 18.73 2.46
CA TYR A 282 6.84 18.39 1.49
C TYR A 282 5.90 17.30 2.05
N ALA A 283 6.51 16.25 2.61
CA ALA A 283 5.83 15.18 3.35
C ALA A 283 6.32 15.16 4.80
N THR A 284 5.48 14.63 5.71
CA THR A 284 5.85 14.43 7.13
C THR A 284 6.64 13.14 7.37
N ASP A 285 6.70 12.26 6.38
CA ASP A 285 7.42 10.98 6.44
C ASP A 285 8.95 11.18 6.42
N SER A 286 9.63 10.65 7.43
CA SER A 286 11.09 10.70 7.54
C SER A 286 11.83 9.89 6.48
N GLN A 287 11.15 8.95 5.80
CA GLN A 287 11.71 8.12 4.73
C GLN A 287 11.19 8.51 3.34
N TYR A 288 10.62 9.71 3.19
CA TYR A 288 9.99 10.15 1.94
C TYR A 288 10.90 10.03 0.71
N ALA A 289 12.10 10.59 0.80
CA ALA A 289 13.07 10.55 -0.30
C ALA A 289 13.48 9.12 -0.64
N ASP A 290 13.78 8.30 0.37
CA ASP A 290 14.19 6.90 0.19
C ASP A 290 13.10 6.07 -0.48
N LYS A 291 11.81 6.30 -0.14
CA LYS A 291 10.68 5.61 -0.77
C LYS A 291 10.52 5.98 -2.24
N ILE A 292 10.63 7.27 -2.59
CA ILE A 292 10.57 7.71 -3.99
C ILE A 292 11.74 7.11 -4.77
N MET A 293 12.95 7.19 -4.21
CA MET A 293 14.14 6.62 -4.85
C MET A 293 14.03 5.10 -5.01
N GLY A 294 13.47 4.41 -4.03
CA GLY A 294 13.20 2.97 -4.10
C GLY A 294 12.28 2.61 -5.27
N ILE A 295 11.25 3.41 -5.55
CA ILE A 295 10.39 3.23 -6.73
C ILE A 295 11.16 3.58 -8.01
N TYR A 296 11.77 4.77 -8.07
CA TYR A 296 12.48 5.32 -9.21
C TYR A 296 13.60 4.39 -9.72
N SER A 297 14.40 3.82 -8.82
CA SER A 297 15.49 2.92 -9.18
C SER A 297 15.06 1.45 -9.33
N SER A 298 13.81 1.11 -9.05
CA SER A 298 13.37 -0.29 -9.13
C SER A 298 13.35 -0.78 -10.57
N LYS A 299 13.78 -2.03 -10.79
CA LYS A 299 13.70 -2.68 -12.11
C LYS A 299 12.25 -2.76 -12.59
N THR A 300 11.33 -3.10 -11.69
CA THR A 300 9.90 -3.20 -12.01
C THR A 300 9.36 -1.88 -12.56
N PHE A 301 9.64 -0.75 -11.91
CA PHE A 301 9.19 0.56 -12.40
C PHE A 301 9.81 0.91 -13.74
N ASN A 302 11.12 0.69 -13.91
CA ASN A 302 11.80 1.00 -15.17
C ASN A 302 11.27 0.15 -16.34
N ASN A 303 10.95 -1.13 -16.10
CA ASN A 303 10.37 -2.02 -17.11
C ASN A 303 8.96 -1.56 -17.55
N LEU A 304 8.21 -0.81 -16.73
CA LEU A 304 6.89 -0.30 -17.14
C LEU A 304 6.98 0.62 -18.36
N PHE A 305 8.08 1.38 -18.50
CA PHE A 305 8.29 2.28 -19.62
C PHE A 305 8.54 1.51 -20.92
N GLU A 306 9.25 0.38 -20.86
CA GLU A 306 9.42 -0.52 -22.00
C GLU A 306 8.07 -1.13 -22.40
N MET A 307 7.31 -1.64 -21.42
CA MET A 307 5.98 -2.22 -21.65
C MET A 307 4.97 -1.21 -22.21
N ALA A 308 5.10 0.06 -21.83
CA ALA A 308 4.25 1.14 -22.33
C ALA A 308 4.69 1.69 -23.70
N ASN A 309 5.79 1.20 -24.28
CA ASN A 309 6.45 1.73 -25.48
C ASN A 309 6.88 3.21 -25.31
N LEU A 310 7.43 3.55 -24.15
CA LEU A 310 7.88 4.89 -23.76
C LEU A 310 9.39 4.97 -23.47
N ALA A 311 10.11 3.87 -23.69
CA ALA A 311 11.56 3.76 -23.50
C ALA A 311 12.34 4.57 -24.53
#